data_AF-A0A0L6W8W3-F1
#
_entry.id   AF-A0A0L6W8W3-F1
#
_cell.length_a   1.000
_cell.length_b   1.000
_cell.length_c   1.000
_cell.angle_alpha   90.00
_cell.angle_beta   90.00
_cell.angle_gamma   90.00
#
_symmetry.space_group_name_H-M   'P 1'
#
loop_
_entity.id
_entity.type
_entity.pdbx_description
1 polymer ?
#
loop_
_entity_poly.entity_id
_entity_poly.type
_entity_poly.pdbx_seq_one_letter_code
_entity_poly.pdbx_strand_id
1 'polypeptide(L)'
;IATNEAKAMALAESFFPPPPSSSSIPHIAYPTIGKLLSTLVATNLSHIAEKHNMLPPGQFGGQPDCNTTDTMHLVVSRIKDAWCSGKVASALFSNMQGAFPNTIRDCLIHNMRECGIPTCYVHLAEWMLSNHQTHLKFDDFLSD
;
A
#
# COMPACT_ATOMS: atom_id res chain seq x y z
N ILE A 1 -4.35 -37.63 -0.06
CA ILE A 1 -3.38 -36.58 -0.46
C ILE A 1 -4.20 -35.43 -1.05
N ALA A 2 -4.19 -34.24 -0.44
CA ALA A 2 -4.95 -33.09 -0.95
C ALA A 2 -4.40 -32.67 -2.33
N THR A 3 -5.30 -32.38 -3.28
CA THR A 3 -4.95 -31.90 -4.62
C THR A 3 -4.26 -30.53 -4.53
N ASN A 4 -3.45 -30.18 -5.54
CA ASN A 4 -2.79 -28.87 -5.57
C ASN A 4 -3.82 -27.73 -5.59
N GLU A 5 -4.98 -27.94 -6.21
CA GLU A 5 -6.11 -27.00 -6.18
C GLU A 5 -6.64 -26.79 -4.77
N ALA A 6 -6.87 -27.85 -4.00
CA ALA A 6 -7.35 -27.74 -2.62
C ALA A 6 -6.34 -26.99 -1.73
N LYS A 7 -5.04 -27.17 -1.96
CA LYS A 7 -3.99 -26.42 -1.24
C LYS A 7 -3.94 -24.96 -1.67
N ALA A 8 -4.08 -24.67 -2.96
CA ALA A 8 -4.12 -23.31 -3.48
C ALA A 8 -5.34 -22.54 -2.96
N MET A 9 -6.50 -23.20 -2.88
CA MET A 9 -7.73 -22.62 -2.37
C MET A 9 -7.65 -22.33 -0.86
N ALA A 10 -7.11 -23.27 -0.07
CA ALA A 10 -6.88 -23.04 1.36
C ALA A 10 -5.89 -21.89 1.63
N LEU A 11 -4.87 -21.74 0.79
CA LEU A 11 -3.98 -20.57 0.83
C LEU A 11 -4.74 -19.30 0.48
N ALA A 12 -5.52 -19.30 -0.60
CA ALA A 12 -6.32 -18.14 -1.01
C ALA A 12 -7.29 -17.67 0.09
N GLU A 13 -8.01 -18.58 0.74
CA GLU A 13 -8.92 -18.24 1.85
C GLU A 13 -8.17 -17.68 3.07
N SER A 14 -6.95 -18.16 3.34
CA SER A 14 -6.13 -17.64 4.43
C SER A 14 -5.59 -16.22 4.17
N PHE A 15 -5.35 -15.87 2.91
CA PHE A 15 -4.81 -14.56 2.50
C PHE A 15 -5.90 -13.54 2.20
N PHE A 16 -7.04 -14.00 1.69
CA PHE A 16 -8.15 -13.17 1.25
C PHE A 16 -9.40 -13.60 2.02
N PRO A 17 -9.63 -13.05 3.23
CA PRO A 17 -10.91 -13.23 3.90
C PRO A 17 -12.05 -12.75 2.98
N PRO A 18 -13.26 -13.31 3.12
CA PRO A 18 -14.40 -12.86 2.34
C PRO A 18 -14.53 -11.33 2.49
N PRO A 19 -14.81 -10.62 1.38
CA PRO A 19 -14.86 -9.16 1.41
C PRO A 19 -15.85 -8.73 2.50
N PRO A 20 -15.47 -7.79 3.38
CA PRO A 20 -16.37 -7.32 4.42
C PRO A 20 -17.63 -6.72 3.79
N SER A 21 -18.78 -6.80 4.48
CA SER A 21 -19.99 -6.10 4.04
C SER A 21 -19.67 -4.62 3.84
N SER A 22 -20.21 -3.99 2.77
CA SER A 22 -19.83 -2.64 2.35
C SER A 22 -19.95 -1.59 3.46
N SER A 23 -20.83 -1.84 4.44
CA SER A 23 -20.98 -0.99 5.62
C SER A 23 -19.69 -0.89 6.45
N SER A 24 -18.81 -1.90 6.47
CA SER A 24 -17.66 -1.94 7.38
C SER A 24 -16.40 -1.23 6.85
N ILE A 25 -16.41 -0.73 5.60
CA ILE A 25 -15.25 -0.05 5.00
C ILE A 25 -15.46 1.46 5.10
N PRO A 26 -14.67 2.18 5.91
CA PRO A 26 -14.80 3.62 6.03
C PRO A 26 -14.36 4.33 4.74
N HIS A 27 -15.27 5.08 4.10
CA HIS A 27 -14.94 5.96 2.98
C HIS A 27 -14.70 7.38 3.49
N ILE A 28 -13.47 7.87 3.34
CA ILE A 28 -13.13 9.26 3.68
C ILE A 28 -12.99 10.06 2.39
N ALA A 29 -13.77 11.13 2.25
CA ALA A 29 -13.76 12.00 1.07
C ALA A 29 -13.28 13.40 1.43
N TYR A 30 -12.26 13.87 0.72
CA TYR A 30 -11.77 15.25 0.83
C TYR A 30 -12.54 16.21 -0.10
N PRO A 31 -12.65 17.50 0.26
CA PRO A 31 -13.12 18.53 -0.66
C PRO A 31 -12.22 18.62 -1.91
N THR A 32 -12.77 19.09 -3.03
CA THR A 32 -12.11 19.08 -4.35
C THR A 32 -10.73 19.73 -4.35
N ILE A 33 -10.55 20.84 -3.62
CA ILE A 33 -9.26 21.51 -3.49
C ILE A 33 -8.24 20.63 -2.75
N GLY A 34 -8.67 19.94 -1.68
CA GLY A 34 -7.82 19.01 -0.93
C GLY A 34 -7.38 17.83 -1.79
N LYS A 35 -8.26 17.32 -2.65
CA LYS A 35 -7.92 16.27 -3.63
C LYS A 35 -6.88 16.77 -4.63
N LEU A 36 -7.08 17.95 -5.21
CA LEU A 36 -6.14 18.54 -6.17
C LEU A 36 -4.74 18.73 -5.56
N LEU A 37 -4.68 19.30 -4.35
CA LEU A 37 -3.43 19.49 -3.63
C LEU A 37 -2.74 18.16 -3.34
N SER A 38 -3.49 17.18 -2.82
CA SER A 38 -2.97 15.83 -2.53
C SER A 38 -2.41 15.16 -3.78
N THR A 39 -3.12 15.23 -4.91
CA THR A 39 -2.63 14.68 -6.18
C THR A 39 -1.34 15.34 -6.64
N LEU A 40 -1.26 16.68 -6.59
CA LEU A 40 -0.05 17.41 -7.00
C LEU A 40 1.15 17.04 -6.13
N VAL A 41 0.94 16.99 -4.81
CA VAL A 41 1.97 16.62 -3.84
C VAL A 41 2.42 15.18 -4.06
N ALA A 42 1.48 14.24 -4.22
CA ALA A 42 1.78 12.84 -4.49
C ALA A 42 2.59 12.67 -5.77
N THR A 43 2.21 13.34 -6.86
CA THR A 43 2.97 13.30 -8.12
C THR A 43 4.41 13.79 -7.94
N ASN A 44 4.63 14.88 -7.19
CA ASN A 44 5.99 15.36 -6.95
C ASN A 44 6.79 14.42 -6.05
N LEU A 45 6.18 13.89 -4.98
CA LEU A 45 6.82 12.89 -4.13
C LEU A 45 7.20 11.63 -4.90
N SER A 46 6.34 11.14 -5.79
CA SER A 46 6.67 10.00 -6.67
C SER A 46 7.88 10.31 -7.55
N HIS A 47 7.93 11.50 -8.16
CA HIS A 47 9.07 11.90 -8.99
C HIS A 47 10.39 11.98 -8.19
N ILE A 48 10.34 12.55 -6.97
CA ILE A 48 11.51 12.62 -6.08
C ILE A 48 11.94 11.20 -5.67
N ALA A 49 10.99 10.34 -5.30
CA ALA A 49 11.27 8.99 -4.85
C ALA A 49 11.96 8.16 -5.95
N GLU A 50 11.52 8.29 -7.20
CA GLU A 50 12.14 7.64 -8.36
C GLU A 50 13.53 8.19 -8.64
N LYS A 51 13.66 9.51 -8.74
CA LYS A 51 14.94 10.19 -9.06
C LYS A 51 16.04 9.83 -8.06
N HIS A 52 15.68 9.65 -6.80
CA HIS A 52 16.62 9.35 -5.71
C HIS A 52 16.64 7.86 -5.32
N ASN A 53 15.93 6.98 -6.04
CA ASN A 53 15.80 5.55 -5.70
C ASN A 53 15.43 5.30 -4.23
N MET A 54 14.47 6.08 -3.71
CA MET A 54 14.06 6.02 -2.30
C MET A 54 13.25 4.76 -1.97
N LEU A 55 12.67 4.10 -2.98
CA LEU A 55 11.88 2.89 -2.81
C LEU A 55 12.75 1.64 -3.01
N PRO A 56 12.51 0.56 -2.24
CA PRO A 56 13.21 -0.70 -2.43
C PRO A 56 13.06 -1.26 -3.85
N PRO A 57 14.12 -1.86 -4.42
CA PRO A 57 14.01 -2.53 -5.71
C PRO A 57 13.03 -3.70 -5.61
N GLY A 58 11.92 -3.62 -6.36
CA GLY A 58 10.83 -4.62 -6.35
C GLY A 58 9.56 -4.18 -5.61
N GLN A 59 9.46 -2.93 -5.14
CA GLN A 59 8.18 -2.35 -4.76
C GLN A 59 7.41 -1.92 -6.02
N PHE A 60 6.35 -2.64 -6.39
CA PHE A 60 5.52 -2.27 -7.54
C PHE A 60 4.26 -1.47 -7.16
N GLY A 61 3.83 -1.58 -5.90
CA GLY A 61 2.63 -0.91 -5.42
C GLY A 61 2.83 0.59 -5.29
N GLY A 62 1.93 1.37 -5.90
CA GLY A 62 1.95 2.84 -5.83
C GLY A 62 3.09 3.49 -6.61
N GLN A 63 3.83 2.73 -7.42
CA GLN A 63 4.87 3.25 -8.30
C GLN A 63 4.29 3.55 -9.70
N PRO A 64 4.56 4.73 -10.28
CA PRO A 64 4.27 5.02 -11.67
C PRO A 64 4.84 3.94 -12.60
N ASP A 65 4.10 3.65 -13.68
CA ASP A 65 4.48 2.70 -14.73
C ASP A 65 4.76 1.25 -14.28
N CYS A 66 4.43 0.89 -13.03
CA CYS A 66 4.47 -0.47 -12.52
C CYS A 66 3.06 -1.07 -12.48
N ASN A 67 2.90 -2.28 -13.01
CA ASN A 67 1.64 -2.99 -12.94
C ASN A 67 1.78 -4.37 -12.23
N THR A 68 0.63 -4.95 -11.87
CA THR A 68 0.59 -6.26 -11.21
C THR A 68 1.13 -7.38 -12.11
N THR A 69 0.99 -7.26 -13.42
CA THR A 69 1.51 -8.22 -14.41
C THR A 69 3.04 -8.25 -14.37
N ASP A 70 3.71 -7.10 -14.29
CA ASP A 70 5.17 -7.00 -14.19
C ASP A 70 5.66 -7.65 -12.89
N THR A 71 4.92 -7.43 -11.80
CA THR A 71 5.17 -8.06 -10.51
C THR A 71 5.10 -9.59 -10.63
N MET A 72 4.04 -10.11 -11.27
CA MET A 72 3.88 -11.55 -11.47
C MET A 72 4.97 -12.13 -12.37
N HIS A 73 5.35 -11.42 -13.44
CA HIS A 73 6.46 -11.82 -14.29
C HIS A 73 7.78 -11.91 -13.52
N LEU A 74 8.07 -10.92 -12.65
CA LEU A 74 9.26 -10.97 -11.82
C LEU A 74 9.24 -12.19 -10.88
N VAL A 75 8.13 -12.45 -10.18
CA VAL A 75 8.00 -13.60 -9.27
C VAL A 75 8.22 -14.92 -10.01
N VAL A 76 7.58 -15.09 -11.17
CA VAL A 76 7.73 -16.30 -11.99
C VAL A 76 9.18 -16.47 -12.48
N SER A 77 9.82 -15.37 -12.91
CA SER A 77 11.23 -15.41 -13.32
C SER A 77 12.12 -15.87 -12.17
N ARG A 78 11.97 -15.29 -10.97
CA ARG A 78 12.76 -15.66 -9.78
C ARG A 78 12.60 -17.13 -9.40
N ILE A 79 11.38 -17.66 -9.51
CA ILE A 79 11.11 -19.09 -9.26
C ILE A 79 11.83 -19.96 -10.29
N LYS A 80 11.73 -19.62 -11.58
CA LYS A 80 12.40 -20.36 -12.66
C LYS A 80 13.92 -20.32 -12.51
N ASP A 81 14.49 -19.17 -12.19
CA ASP A 81 15.94 -19.00 -12.00
C ASP A 81 16.46 -19.88 -10.85
N ALA A 82 15.72 -19.96 -9.74
CA ALA A 82 16.03 -20.84 -8.63
C ALA A 82 16.02 -22.32 -9.05
N TRP A 83 14.98 -22.76 -9.78
CA TRP A 83 14.89 -24.14 -10.27
C TRP A 83 16.01 -24.50 -11.25
N CYS A 84 16.32 -23.61 -12.21
CA CYS A 84 17.42 -23.79 -13.14
C CYS A 84 18.78 -23.91 -12.42
N SER A 85 18.91 -23.28 -11.26
CA SER A 85 20.11 -23.37 -10.41
C SER A 85 20.10 -24.59 -9.46
N GLY A 86 19.14 -25.50 -9.58
CA GLY A 86 18.98 -26.66 -8.69
C GLY A 86 18.53 -26.29 -7.27
N LYS A 87 18.00 -25.09 -7.05
CA LYS A 87 17.54 -24.60 -5.74
C LYS A 87 16.03 -24.79 -5.60
N VAL A 88 15.57 -24.91 -4.35
CA VAL A 88 14.14 -24.89 -4.02
C VAL A 88 13.68 -23.44 -3.85
N ALA A 89 12.58 -23.08 -4.51
CA ALA A 89 11.93 -21.77 -4.34
C ALA A 89 10.82 -21.88 -3.28
N SER A 90 10.76 -20.91 -2.37
CA SER A 90 9.67 -20.73 -1.40
C SER A 90 9.26 -19.26 -1.40
N ALA A 91 7.97 -18.99 -1.18
CA ALA A 91 7.41 -17.64 -1.13
C ALA A 91 6.72 -17.41 0.21
N LEU A 92 6.99 -16.26 0.83
CA LEU A 92 6.29 -15.79 2.01
C LEU A 92 5.40 -14.61 1.58
N PHE A 93 4.09 -14.79 1.72
CA PHE A 93 3.13 -13.71 1.53
C PHE A 93 2.78 -13.19 2.92
N SER A 94 2.91 -11.88 3.13
CA SER A 94 2.57 -11.21 4.38
C SER A 94 1.68 -10.02 4.05
N ASN A 95 0.56 -9.91 4.77
CA ASN A 95 -0.38 -8.80 4.62
C ASN A 95 -0.50 -8.06 5.95
N MET A 96 -0.37 -6.74 5.92
CA MET A 96 -0.58 -5.91 7.10
C MET A 96 -2.05 -5.54 7.21
N GLN A 97 -2.72 -5.97 8.29
CA GLN A 97 -4.11 -5.61 8.54
C GLN A 97 -4.23 -4.11 8.81
N GLY A 98 -5.02 -3.42 8.00
CA GLY A 98 -5.33 -2.00 8.21
C GLY A 98 -4.11 -1.08 8.10
N ALA A 99 -3.33 -1.18 7.03
CA ALA A 99 -2.11 -0.39 6.83
C ALA A 99 -2.30 1.14 7.03
N PHE A 100 -3.37 1.71 6.50
CA PHE A 100 -3.66 3.14 6.64
C PHE A 100 -4.14 3.56 8.05
N PRO A 101 -5.20 2.95 8.63
CA PRO A 101 -5.68 3.36 9.96
C PRO A 101 -4.67 3.08 11.08
N ASN A 102 -3.80 2.08 10.92
CA ASN A 102 -2.80 1.70 11.93
C ASN A 102 -1.44 2.37 11.73
N THR A 103 -1.32 3.34 10.82
CA THR A 103 -0.06 4.06 10.59
C THR A 103 0.28 4.92 11.81
N ILE A 104 1.46 4.69 12.41
CA ILE A 104 1.98 5.51 13.50
C ILE A 104 2.50 6.82 12.93
N ARG A 105 1.77 7.92 13.18
CA ARG A 105 2.07 9.26 12.65
C ARG A 105 3.52 9.67 12.89
N ASP A 106 4.01 9.54 14.12
CA ASP A 106 5.34 10.04 14.47
C ASP A 106 6.45 9.24 13.75
N CYS A 107 6.25 7.93 13.55
CA CYS A 107 7.14 7.10 12.74
C CYS A 107 7.09 7.50 11.26
N LEU A 108 5.91 7.78 10.71
CA LEU A 108 5.78 8.24 9.33
C LEU A 108 6.52 9.58 9.12
N ILE A 109 6.29 10.56 10.00
CA ILE A 109 6.94 11.88 9.92
C ILE A 109 8.46 11.75 10.09
N HIS A 110 8.92 10.90 11.01
CA HIS A 110 10.34 10.61 11.16
C HIS A 110 10.93 10.01 9.88
N ASN A 111 10.31 8.98 9.31
CA ASN A 111 10.77 8.33 8.08
C ASN A 111 10.80 9.30 6.90
N MET A 112 9.80 10.18 6.76
CA MET A 112 9.82 11.20 5.70
C MET A 112 11.03 12.13 5.83
N ARG A 113 11.43 12.50 7.04
CA ARG A 113 12.61 13.34 7.30
C ARG A 113 13.90 12.58 6.97
N GLU A 114 14.01 11.32 7.40
CA GLU A 114 15.17 10.46 7.11
C GLU A 114 15.33 10.16 5.62
N CYS A 115 14.22 10.01 4.89
CA CYS A 115 14.23 9.87 3.43
C CYS A 115 14.59 11.19 2.70
N GLY A 116 14.80 12.29 3.41
CA GLY A 116 15.17 13.58 2.81
C GLY A 116 14.01 14.27 2.08
N ILE A 117 12.76 13.96 2.44
CA ILE A 117 11.59 14.66 1.86
C ILE A 117 11.62 16.13 2.28
N PRO A 118 11.37 17.08 1.36
CA PRO A 118 11.32 18.50 1.68
C PRO A 118 10.38 18.83 2.85
N THR A 119 10.85 19.68 3.77
CA THR A 119 10.15 20.02 5.02
C THR A 119 8.73 20.53 4.80
N CYS A 120 8.46 21.24 3.69
CA CYS A 120 7.12 21.69 3.34
C CYS A 120 6.11 20.53 3.18
N TYR A 121 6.53 19.41 2.59
CA TYR A 121 5.70 18.22 2.44
C TYR A 121 5.54 17.46 3.75
N VAL A 122 6.60 17.44 4.58
CA VAL A 122 6.54 16.84 5.92
C VAL A 122 5.53 17.58 6.79
N HIS A 123 5.57 18.92 6.81
CA HIS A 123 4.59 19.73 7.55
C HIS A 123 3.18 19.60 6.99
N LEU A 124 3.02 19.48 5.67
CA LEU A 124 1.72 19.25 5.07
C LEU A 124 1.14 17.89 5.50
N ALA A 125 1.95 16.82 5.48
CA ALA A 125 1.54 15.50 5.95
C ALA A 125 1.17 15.52 7.44
N GLU A 126 1.98 16.18 8.27
CA GLU A 126 1.71 16.36 9.69
C GLU A 126 0.39 17.11 9.94
N TRP A 127 0.14 18.18 9.19
CA TRP A 127 -1.12 18.93 9.25
C TRP A 127 -2.32 18.08 8.81
N MET A 128 -2.21 17.36 7.70
CA MET A 128 -3.26 16.46 7.21
C MET A 128 -3.59 15.36 8.21
N LEU A 129 -2.58 14.81 8.89
CA LEU A 129 -2.74 13.71 9.85
C LEU A 129 -3.14 14.18 11.25
N SER A 130 -2.92 15.45 11.60
CA SER A 130 -3.26 15.99 12.93
C SER A 130 -4.69 16.50 13.05
N ASN A 131 -5.36 16.80 11.92
CA ASN A 131 -6.66 17.46 11.89
C ASN A 131 -7.82 16.56 11.43
N HIS A 132 -7.67 15.24 11.47
CA HIS A 132 -8.75 14.34 11.06
C HIS A 132 -9.81 14.16 12.15
N GLN A 133 -10.94 14.85 11.99
CA GLN A 133 -12.23 14.29 12.41
C GLN A 133 -12.67 13.30 11.33
N THR A 134 -12.53 12.01 11.60
CA THR A 134 -13.08 10.96 10.74
C THR A 134 -14.59 10.87 10.97
N HIS A 135 -15.35 11.66 10.21
CA HIS A 135 -16.79 11.47 10.11
C HIS A 135 -17.05 10.19 9.31
N LEU A 136 -17.40 9.13 10.01
CA LEU A 136 -17.78 7.86 9.41
C LEU A 136 -19.18 8.02 8.81
N LYS A 137 -19.29 7.94 7.48
CA LYS A 137 -20.59 7.87 6.81
C LYS A 137 -21.01 6.41 6.65
N PHE A 138 -22.00 5.98 7.43
CA PHE A 138 -22.69 4.70 7.26
C PHE A 138 -24.07 5.00 6.65
N ASP A 139 -24.28 4.60 5.39
CA ASP A 139 -25.51 4.91 4.63
C ASP A 139 -25.85 6.42 4.65
N ASP A 140 -26.92 6.82 5.33
CA ASP A 140 -27.35 8.21 5.50
C ASP A 140 -26.90 8.86 6.81
N PHE A 141 -26.18 8.13 7.66
CA PHE A 141 -25.71 8.61 8.95
C PHE A 141 -24.25 9.06 8.87
N LEU A 142 -23.98 10.30 9.26
CA LEU A 142 -22.64 10.82 9.48
C LEU A 142 -22.38 10.77 10.98
N SER A 143 -21.33 10.06 11.44
CA SER A 143 -20.83 10.24 12.81
C SER A 143 -20.33 11.68 12.98
N ASP A 144 -20.57 12.29 14.14
CA ASP A 144 -19.88 13.51 14.61
C ASP A 144 -18.38 13.27 14.83
#